data_AF-A0A7C7PYV8-F1
#
_entry.id   AF-A0A7C7PYV8-F1
#
_cell.length_a   1.000
_cell.length_b   1.000
_cell.length_c   1.000
_cell.angle_alpha   90.00
_cell.angle_beta   90.00
_cell.angle_gamma   90.00
#
_symmetry.space_group_name_H-M   'P 1'
#
loop_
_entity.id
_entity.type
_entity.pdbx_description
1 polymer ?
#
loop_
_entity_poly.entity_id
_entity_poly.type
_entity_poly.pdbx_seq_one_letter_code
_entity_poly.pdbx_strand_id
1 'polypeptide(L)'
;MTAPGEIGLLLCGDVMLGRGVDQVLPHPGDPWLQEHRRNIKDARVFVELAVQKHGALPQHRDAGYVWGEALAAFDAFGADLRLINLETAATARGEPWPGKAIHYRMNPRNADVLTRAGIDFCALANNHVLDWGHEGLEDTLAALDGAGIRHAGAGHNRRQAVTPAILEVPGKGRVIVLSLATPSSGVPEGWAAGPDTPGVNRIGLNAEWVDTIRASLPKSRQAGDIVVVSIHWGDNFGYVGADAQAAFARRLIDEAGVDLI
;
A
#
# COMPACT_ATOMS: atom_id res chain seq x y z
N MET A 1 -19.21 -15.03 -7.24
CA MET A 1 -19.27 -14.71 -8.70
C MET A 1 -20.15 -13.48 -8.88
N THR A 2 -19.62 -12.42 -9.46
CA THR A 2 -20.34 -11.16 -9.75
C THR A 2 -21.31 -11.31 -10.92
N ALA A 3 -22.36 -10.48 -10.98
CA ALA A 3 -23.32 -10.53 -12.08
C ALA A 3 -22.67 -10.07 -13.40
N PRO A 4 -23.23 -10.44 -14.58
CA PRO A 4 -22.72 -9.96 -15.87
C PRO A 4 -22.69 -8.43 -15.93
N GLY A 5 -21.51 -7.86 -16.12
CA GLY A 5 -21.28 -6.40 -16.15
C GLY A 5 -20.90 -5.76 -14.81
N GLU A 6 -20.92 -6.49 -13.70
CA GLU A 6 -20.44 -6.00 -12.40
C GLU A 6 -18.95 -6.29 -12.18
N ILE A 7 -18.20 -5.28 -11.71
CA ILE A 7 -16.80 -5.43 -11.31
C ILE A 7 -16.75 -5.78 -9.82
N GLY A 8 -16.17 -6.94 -9.50
CA GLY A 8 -15.92 -7.39 -8.14
C GLY A 8 -14.54 -6.97 -7.68
N LEU A 9 -14.48 -6.25 -6.57
CA LEU A 9 -13.22 -5.82 -5.95
C LEU A 9 -13.00 -6.56 -4.64
N LEU A 10 -11.77 -7.04 -4.43
CA LEU A 10 -11.29 -7.43 -3.12
C LEU A 10 -10.38 -6.33 -2.59
N LEU A 11 -10.77 -5.72 -1.47
CA LEU A 11 -10.02 -4.65 -0.83
C LEU A 11 -9.39 -5.21 0.45
N CYS A 12 -8.06 -5.21 0.49
CA CYS A 12 -7.31 -5.50 1.71
C CYS A 12 -6.74 -4.19 2.25
N GLY A 13 -6.72 -4.06 3.58
CA GLY A 13 -6.07 -2.92 4.24
C GLY A 13 -4.55 -3.03 4.17
N ASP A 14 -3.90 -2.75 5.29
CA ASP A 14 -2.45 -2.71 5.39
C ASP A 14 -1.82 -4.11 5.28
N VAL A 15 -1.06 -4.31 4.21
CA VAL A 15 -0.23 -5.51 3.99
C VAL A 15 1.20 -5.17 4.36
N MET A 16 1.58 -5.57 5.58
CA MET A 16 2.90 -5.37 6.14
C MET A 16 3.74 -6.66 6.01
N LEU A 17 4.57 -6.73 4.96
CA LEU A 17 5.39 -7.91 4.66
C LEU A 17 6.82 -7.84 5.23
N GLY A 18 7.14 -6.76 5.93
CA GLY A 18 8.48 -6.58 6.50
C GLY A 18 8.71 -7.31 7.83
N ARG A 19 9.90 -7.10 8.40
CA ARG A 19 10.28 -7.64 9.72
C ARG A 19 10.20 -9.17 9.73
N GLY A 20 9.50 -9.78 10.69
CA GLY A 20 9.43 -11.23 10.83
C GLY A 20 8.83 -11.95 9.62
N VAL A 21 7.93 -11.29 8.87
CA VAL A 21 7.30 -11.87 7.67
C VAL A 21 8.33 -12.03 6.55
N ASP A 22 9.11 -10.99 6.26
CA ASP A 22 10.21 -11.05 5.30
C ASP A 22 11.23 -12.16 5.63
N GLN A 23 11.48 -12.40 6.91
CA GLN A 23 12.44 -13.42 7.37
C GLN A 23 11.99 -14.87 7.11
N VAL A 24 10.71 -15.09 6.80
CA VAL A 24 10.19 -16.43 6.45
C VAL A 24 9.96 -16.61 4.95
N LEU A 25 10.12 -15.56 4.15
CA LEU A 25 10.02 -15.58 2.68
C LEU A 25 11.29 -16.13 2.01
N PRO A 26 11.24 -16.46 0.70
CA PRO A 26 12.37 -17.11 -0.01
C PRO A 26 13.68 -16.31 -0.03
N HIS A 27 13.61 -14.98 0.01
CA HIS A 27 14.77 -14.10 -0.02
C HIS A 27 14.78 -13.18 1.21
N PRO A 28 15.07 -13.69 2.42
CA PRO A 28 15.08 -12.84 3.61
C PRO A 28 16.09 -11.70 3.44
N GLY A 29 15.66 -10.47 3.74
CA GLY A 29 16.50 -9.29 3.78
C GLY A 29 17.37 -9.26 5.05
N ASP A 30 18.16 -8.20 5.19
CA ASP A 30 18.91 -7.96 6.41
C ASP A 30 17.95 -7.82 7.61
N PRO A 31 18.09 -8.68 8.64
CA PRO A 31 17.16 -8.73 9.76
C PRO A 31 17.31 -7.57 10.74
N TRP A 32 18.32 -6.70 10.58
CA TRP A 32 18.55 -5.62 11.52
C TRP A 32 17.36 -4.65 11.63
N LEU A 33 17.04 -4.27 12.86
CA LEU A 33 15.95 -3.35 13.19
C LEU A 33 16.48 -2.12 13.91
N GLN A 34 16.22 -0.94 13.32
CA GLN A 34 16.39 0.34 14.00
C GLN A 34 15.13 0.68 14.80
N GLU A 35 15.06 0.19 16.04
CA GLU A 35 14.02 0.55 17.01
C GLU A 35 14.65 1.07 18.31
N HIS A 36 14.45 2.36 18.59
CA HIS A 36 15.07 3.02 19.74
C HIS A 36 14.45 2.62 21.09
N ARG A 37 13.23 2.06 21.10
CA ARG A 37 12.45 1.78 22.33
C ARG A 37 12.31 0.31 22.69
N ARG A 38 12.74 -0.61 21.82
CA ARG A 38 12.63 -2.06 22.05
C ARG A 38 14.03 -2.67 22.01
N ASN A 39 14.35 -3.53 22.96
CA ASN A 39 15.63 -4.26 22.98
C ASN A 39 15.75 -5.32 21.87
N ILE A 40 14.84 -5.33 20.90
CA ILE A 40 14.82 -6.24 19.75
C ILE A 40 15.44 -5.51 18.57
N LYS A 41 16.64 -5.95 18.18
CA LYS A 41 17.41 -5.39 17.06
C LYS A 41 17.46 -6.31 15.85
N ASP A 42 16.79 -7.45 15.93
CA ASP A 42 16.84 -8.52 14.93
C ASP A 42 15.42 -9.05 14.67
N ALA A 43 14.99 -8.99 13.42
CA ALA A 43 13.66 -9.39 12.99
C ALA A 43 13.40 -10.90 13.15
N ARG A 44 14.44 -11.73 13.22
CA ARG A 44 14.32 -13.18 13.42
C ARG A 44 13.77 -13.52 14.79
N VAL A 45 13.92 -12.63 15.77
CA VAL A 45 13.29 -12.78 17.09
C VAL A 45 11.77 -12.94 16.98
N PHE A 46 11.11 -12.25 16.04
CA PHE A 46 9.67 -12.44 15.83
C PHE A 46 9.33 -13.84 15.32
N VAL A 47 10.17 -14.40 14.46
CA VAL A 47 10.02 -15.76 13.93
C VAL A 47 10.24 -16.79 15.04
N GLU A 48 11.28 -16.60 15.86
CA GLU A 48 11.58 -17.46 17.02
C GLU A 48 10.41 -17.48 18.02
N LEU A 49 9.85 -16.31 18.34
CA LEU A 49 8.68 -16.20 19.22
C LEU A 49 7.44 -16.88 18.63
N ALA A 50 7.22 -16.77 17.31
CA ALA A 50 6.14 -17.47 16.63
C ALA A 50 6.33 -18.99 16.70
N VAL A 51 7.55 -19.48 16.44
CA VAL A 51 7.89 -20.92 16.53
C VAL A 51 7.74 -21.44 17.95
N GLN A 52 8.18 -20.69 18.96
CA GLN A 52 8.05 -21.08 20.36
C GLN A 52 6.59 -21.25 20.77
N LYS A 53 5.69 -20.41 20.25
CA LYS A 53 4.27 -20.42 20.59
C LYS A 53 3.46 -21.43 19.77
N HIS A 54 3.79 -21.61 18.49
CA HIS A 54 2.95 -22.33 17.52
C HIS A 54 3.60 -23.61 16.96
N GLY A 55 4.86 -23.90 17.29
CA GLY A 55 5.61 -25.02 16.76
C GLY A 55 6.46 -24.65 15.53
N ALA A 56 7.20 -25.63 15.03
CA ALA A 56 8.12 -25.43 13.91
C ALA A 56 7.39 -24.99 12.63
N LEU A 57 8.00 -24.04 11.91
CA LEU A 57 7.55 -23.68 10.56
C LEU A 57 7.86 -24.80 9.56
N PRO A 58 7.08 -24.94 8.48
CA PRO A 58 7.40 -25.86 7.40
C PRO A 58 8.80 -25.62 6.82
N GLN A 59 9.49 -26.70 6.45
CA GLN A 59 10.86 -26.66 5.91
C GLN A 59 10.92 -25.92 4.56
N HIS A 60 9.90 -26.10 3.72
CA HIS A 60 9.75 -25.40 2.45
C HIS A 60 8.64 -24.36 2.58
N ARG A 61 8.98 -23.12 2.26
CA ARG A 61 8.07 -21.98 2.20
C ARG A 61 8.31 -21.29 0.88
N ASP A 62 7.30 -21.29 0.02
CA ASP A 62 7.32 -20.49 -1.19
C ASP A 62 6.82 -19.07 -0.88
N ALA A 63 6.78 -18.21 -1.90
CA ALA A 63 6.29 -16.85 -1.74
C ALA A 63 4.77 -16.77 -1.43
N GLY A 64 4.00 -17.86 -1.56
CA GLY A 64 2.60 -17.90 -1.18
C GLY A 64 2.39 -18.20 0.32
N TYR A 65 3.40 -18.74 1.01
CA TYR A 65 3.29 -19.28 2.36
C TYR A 65 2.61 -18.33 3.36
N VAL A 66 2.99 -17.05 3.34
CA VAL A 66 2.55 -16.05 4.34
C VAL A 66 1.06 -15.70 4.21
N TRP A 67 0.44 -15.98 3.06
CA TRP A 67 -0.99 -15.77 2.85
C TRP A 67 -1.83 -16.90 3.44
N GLY A 68 -1.29 -18.12 3.50
CA GLY A 68 -1.98 -19.29 4.04
C GLY A 68 -3.39 -19.47 3.44
N GLU A 69 -4.39 -19.64 4.32
CA GLU A 69 -5.79 -19.83 3.95
C GLU A 69 -6.42 -18.63 3.20
N ALA A 70 -5.79 -17.45 3.24
CA ALA A 70 -6.29 -16.27 2.53
C ALA A 70 -6.33 -16.49 1.01
N LEU A 71 -5.40 -17.28 0.46
CA LEU A 71 -5.39 -17.58 -0.98
C LEU A 71 -6.67 -18.29 -1.42
N ALA A 72 -7.08 -19.32 -0.67
CA ALA A 72 -8.32 -20.04 -0.94
C ALA A 72 -9.56 -19.13 -0.78
N ALA A 73 -9.55 -18.22 0.20
CA ALA A 73 -10.62 -17.24 0.38
C ALA A 73 -10.70 -16.24 -0.78
N PHE A 74 -9.55 -15.76 -1.27
CA PHE A 74 -9.48 -14.83 -2.41
C PHE A 74 -10.00 -15.48 -3.68
N ASP A 75 -9.66 -16.75 -3.91
CA ASP A 75 -10.14 -17.51 -5.06
C ASP A 75 -11.63 -17.83 -4.95
N ALA A 76 -12.13 -18.18 -3.76
CA ALA A 76 -13.54 -18.45 -3.53
C ALA A 76 -14.43 -17.21 -3.71
N PHE A 77 -13.94 -16.03 -3.33
CA PHE A 77 -14.67 -14.77 -3.54
C PHE A 77 -14.81 -14.46 -5.05
N GLY A 78 -13.75 -14.73 -5.83
CA GLY A 78 -13.74 -14.54 -7.28
C GLY A 78 -13.86 -13.08 -7.69
N ALA A 79 -13.04 -12.20 -7.07
CA ALA A 79 -12.92 -10.80 -7.48
C ALA A 79 -12.22 -10.67 -8.84
N ASP A 80 -12.58 -9.62 -9.57
CA ASP A 80 -11.93 -9.23 -10.82
C ASP A 80 -10.60 -8.51 -10.57
N LEU A 81 -10.50 -7.75 -9.47
CA LEU A 81 -9.28 -7.07 -9.04
C LEU A 81 -9.06 -7.18 -7.53
N ARG A 82 -7.80 -7.31 -7.12
CA ARG A 82 -7.34 -7.34 -5.72
C ARG A 82 -6.45 -6.13 -5.42
N LEU A 83 -6.94 -5.25 -4.55
CA LEU A 83 -6.30 -3.98 -4.20
C LEU A 83 -5.85 -4.04 -2.74
N ILE A 84 -4.61 -3.61 -2.46
CA ILE A 84 -4.04 -3.58 -1.11
C ILE A 84 -3.43 -2.22 -0.79
N ASN A 85 -3.23 -1.89 0.49
CA ASN A 85 -2.24 -0.90 0.90
C ASN A 85 -0.92 -1.62 1.21
N LEU A 86 0.12 -1.40 0.40
CA LEU A 86 1.43 -1.98 0.66
C LEU A 86 2.18 -1.12 1.67
N GLU A 87 2.01 -1.44 2.95
CA GLU A 87 2.54 -0.66 4.07
C GLU A 87 3.94 -1.15 4.48
N THR A 88 4.84 -1.25 3.50
CA THR A 88 6.24 -1.62 3.71
C THR A 88 7.12 -1.11 2.58
N ALA A 89 8.38 -0.77 2.87
CA ALA A 89 9.37 -0.50 1.82
C ALA A 89 9.96 -1.82 1.30
N ALA A 90 9.97 -2.01 -0.02
CA ALA A 90 10.61 -3.13 -0.69
C ALA A 90 12.01 -2.70 -1.18
N THR A 91 13.01 -2.82 -0.30
CA THR A 91 14.39 -2.41 -0.60
C THR A 91 15.41 -3.24 0.17
N ALA A 92 16.63 -3.33 -0.39
CA ALA A 92 17.80 -3.92 0.25
C ALA A 92 18.90 -2.89 0.56
N ARG A 93 18.62 -1.59 0.37
CA ARG A 93 19.54 -0.47 0.58
C ARG A 93 18.81 0.72 1.21
N GLY A 94 19.48 1.86 1.28
CA GLY A 94 18.99 3.08 1.92
C GLY A 94 19.26 3.09 3.42
N GLU A 95 19.10 4.27 4.01
CA GLU A 95 19.25 4.50 5.44
C GLU A 95 17.86 4.65 6.08
N PRO A 96 17.66 4.12 7.30
CA PRO A 96 16.40 4.25 8.00
C PRO A 96 16.08 5.72 8.26
N TRP A 97 14.82 6.10 8.08
CA TRP A 97 14.40 7.48 8.22
C TRP A 97 14.69 8.02 9.64
N PRO A 98 15.45 9.13 9.78
CA PRO A 98 15.89 9.60 11.08
C PRO A 98 14.72 9.90 12.03
N GLY A 99 14.83 9.39 13.26
CA GLY A 99 13.88 9.68 14.34
C GLY A 99 12.55 8.93 14.25
N LYS A 100 12.33 8.09 13.23
CA LYS A 100 11.14 7.23 13.16
C LYS A 100 11.28 6.04 14.12
N ALA A 101 10.16 5.66 14.74
CA ALA A 101 10.15 4.68 15.83
C ALA A 101 10.19 3.21 15.36
N ILE A 102 9.55 2.92 14.22
CA ILE A 102 9.39 1.57 13.66
C ILE A 102 9.67 1.66 12.18
N HIS A 103 10.45 0.72 11.65
CA HIS A 103 10.77 0.62 10.24
C HIS A 103 10.37 -0.75 9.70
N TYR A 104 9.65 -0.78 8.58
CA TYR A 104 9.34 -1.98 7.82
C TYR A 104 10.20 -2.04 6.57
N ARG A 105 10.81 -3.20 6.35
CA ARG A 105 11.58 -3.54 5.15
C ARG A 105 11.23 -4.95 4.73
N MET A 106 10.96 -5.16 3.45
CA MET A 106 11.04 -6.46 2.80
C MET A 106 12.11 -6.42 1.71
N ASN A 107 12.71 -7.57 1.41
CA ASN A 107 13.62 -7.69 0.28
C ASN A 107 12.83 -7.51 -1.03
N PRO A 108 13.27 -6.66 -1.98
CA PRO A 108 12.57 -6.45 -3.24
C PRO A 108 12.47 -7.73 -4.10
N ARG A 109 13.36 -8.70 -3.88
CA ARG A 109 13.29 -10.02 -4.54
C ARG A 109 12.08 -10.86 -4.10
N ASN A 110 11.44 -10.50 -3.00
CA ASN A 110 10.21 -11.16 -2.54
C ASN A 110 8.94 -10.53 -3.13
N ALA A 111 9.02 -9.65 -4.14
CA ALA A 111 7.82 -9.05 -4.76
C ALA A 111 6.84 -10.12 -5.32
N ASP A 112 7.33 -11.32 -5.63
CA ASP A 112 6.51 -12.45 -6.05
C ASP A 112 5.48 -12.88 -4.99
N VAL A 113 5.70 -12.57 -3.70
CA VAL A 113 4.71 -12.75 -2.62
C VAL A 113 3.38 -12.10 -2.97
N LEU A 114 3.39 -10.94 -3.62
CA LEU A 114 2.18 -10.21 -4.02
C LEU A 114 1.52 -10.88 -5.23
N THR A 115 2.31 -11.29 -6.22
CA THR A 115 1.79 -11.97 -7.42
C THR A 115 1.21 -13.35 -7.09
N ARG A 116 1.74 -14.05 -6.08
CA ARG A 116 1.19 -15.32 -5.57
C ARG A 116 -0.20 -15.15 -4.97
N ALA A 117 -0.51 -14.00 -4.41
CA ALA A 117 -1.85 -13.63 -3.94
C ALA A 117 -2.72 -13.00 -5.03
N GLY A 118 -2.24 -12.91 -6.28
CA GLY A 118 -2.97 -12.29 -7.38
C GLY A 118 -3.27 -10.81 -7.14
N ILE A 119 -2.38 -10.09 -6.44
CA ILE A 119 -2.57 -8.66 -6.19
C ILE A 119 -2.35 -7.86 -7.49
N ASP A 120 -3.35 -7.08 -7.87
CA ASP A 120 -3.32 -6.27 -9.10
C ASP A 120 -2.84 -4.84 -8.84
N PHE A 121 -3.09 -4.33 -7.62
CA PHE A 121 -2.80 -2.94 -7.26
C PHE A 121 -2.28 -2.77 -5.83
N CYS A 122 -1.26 -1.92 -5.66
CA CYS A 122 -0.76 -1.45 -4.37
C CYS A 122 -0.95 0.07 -4.21
N ALA A 123 -1.68 0.48 -3.19
CA ALA A 123 -1.63 1.84 -2.65
C ALA A 123 -0.30 2.03 -1.90
N LEU A 124 0.40 3.14 -2.20
CA LEU A 124 1.72 3.46 -1.64
C LEU A 124 1.74 4.73 -0.80
N ALA A 125 0.66 5.54 -0.83
CA ALA A 125 0.56 6.68 0.05
C ALA A 125 0.24 6.21 1.47
N ASN A 126 1.28 5.85 2.21
CA ASN A 126 1.20 5.47 3.61
C ASN A 126 2.45 5.93 4.36
N ASN A 127 2.46 5.71 5.67
CA ASN A 127 3.54 6.14 6.54
C ASN A 127 4.76 5.21 6.53
N HIS A 128 4.78 4.11 5.78
CA HIS A 128 5.90 3.14 5.78
C HIS A 128 6.65 3.03 4.46
N VAL A 129 6.18 3.68 3.39
CA VAL A 129 6.82 3.64 2.06
C VAL A 129 8.21 4.30 2.01
N LEU A 130 8.47 5.29 2.88
CA LEU A 130 9.74 6.04 2.96
C LEU A 130 10.59 5.66 4.18
N ASP A 131 10.31 4.52 4.81
CA ASP A 131 11.05 4.05 5.98
C ASP A 131 12.56 3.96 5.76
N TRP A 132 12.99 3.72 4.51
CA TRP A 132 14.40 3.62 4.11
C TRP A 132 14.79 4.75 3.14
N GLY A 133 14.16 5.91 3.31
CA GLY A 133 14.41 7.10 2.51
C GLY A 133 13.97 6.97 1.06
N HIS A 134 14.37 7.96 0.26
CA HIS A 134 13.98 8.05 -1.14
C HIS A 134 14.53 6.88 -1.98
N GLU A 135 15.72 6.37 -1.67
CA GLU A 135 16.27 5.17 -2.32
C GLU A 135 15.37 3.94 -2.10
N GLY A 136 14.84 3.77 -0.88
CA GLY A 136 13.91 2.69 -0.57
C GLY A 136 12.57 2.83 -1.30
N LEU A 137 12.06 4.06 -1.44
CA LEU A 137 10.87 4.32 -2.26
C LEU A 137 11.12 3.99 -3.73
N GLU A 138 12.25 4.41 -4.30
CA GLU A 138 12.61 4.11 -5.69
C GLU A 138 12.70 2.60 -5.97
N ASP A 139 13.33 1.85 -5.06
CA ASP A 139 13.40 0.40 -5.15
C ASP A 139 12.00 -0.24 -5.04
N THR A 140 11.12 0.32 -4.20
CA THR A 140 9.73 -0.15 -4.07
C THR A 140 8.95 0.03 -5.37
N LEU A 141 9.06 1.21 -6.00
CA LEU A 141 8.45 1.48 -7.30
C LEU A 141 8.98 0.51 -8.36
N ALA A 142 10.31 0.32 -8.43
CA ALA A 142 10.95 -0.58 -9.38
C ALA A 142 10.56 -2.06 -9.15
N ALA A 143 10.41 -2.50 -7.91
CA ALA A 143 9.99 -3.85 -7.57
C ALA A 143 8.55 -4.14 -8.03
N LEU A 144 7.64 -3.19 -7.84
CA LEU A 144 6.24 -3.31 -8.29
C LEU A 144 6.12 -3.25 -9.81
N ASP A 145 6.82 -2.32 -10.45
CA ASP A 145 6.89 -2.23 -11.91
C ASP A 145 7.45 -3.51 -12.53
N GLY A 146 8.52 -4.06 -11.94
CA GLY A 146 9.13 -5.32 -12.36
C GLY A 146 8.23 -6.55 -12.16
N ALA A 147 7.34 -6.51 -11.15
CA ALA A 147 6.34 -7.54 -10.91
C ALA A 147 5.05 -7.35 -11.76
N GLY A 148 4.94 -6.24 -12.50
CA GLY A 148 3.74 -5.91 -13.29
C GLY A 148 2.53 -5.49 -12.45
N ILE A 149 2.74 -5.10 -11.19
CA ILE A 149 1.69 -4.69 -10.26
C ILE A 149 1.46 -3.18 -10.40
N ARG A 150 0.20 -2.77 -10.58
CA ARG A 150 -0.12 -1.34 -10.66
C ARG A 150 0.01 -0.69 -9.28
N HIS A 151 0.37 0.59 -9.25
CA HIS A 151 0.48 1.33 -7.99
C HIS A 151 0.16 2.80 -8.19
N ALA A 152 -0.16 3.47 -7.09
CA ALA A 152 -0.40 4.90 -7.04
C ALA A 152 -0.08 5.45 -5.64
N GLY A 153 0.00 6.78 -5.54
CA GLY A 153 0.15 7.49 -4.26
C GLY A 153 1.58 7.76 -3.83
N ALA A 154 2.56 7.27 -4.58
CA ALA A 154 3.96 7.68 -4.46
C ALA A 154 4.62 7.72 -5.85
N GLY A 155 5.74 8.41 -5.97
CA GLY A 155 6.47 8.49 -7.24
C GLY A 155 7.79 9.25 -7.12
N HIS A 156 8.56 9.30 -8.20
CA HIS A 156 9.82 10.04 -8.30
C HIS A 156 9.64 11.56 -8.27
N ASN A 157 8.39 12.04 -8.40
CA ASN A 157 8.00 13.44 -8.31
C ASN A 157 6.49 13.56 -8.11
N ARG A 158 6.04 14.78 -7.82
CA ARG A 158 4.63 15.12 -7.60
C ARG A 158 3.73 14.68 -8.74
N ARG A 159 4.15 14.83 -10.00
CA ARG A 159 3.34 14.44 -11.16
C ARG A 159 3.03 12.94 -11.13
N GLN A 160 4.03 12.11 -10.84
CA GLN A 160 3.83 10.67 -10.70
C GLN A 160 3.00 10.33 -9.46
N ALA A 161 3.32 10.91 -8.30
CA ALA A 161 2.61 10.62 -7.05
C ALA A 161 1.10 10.92 -7.13
N VAL A 162 0.69 11.98 -7.84
CA VAL A 162 -0.74 12.33 -8.03
C VAL A 162 -1.43 11.57 -9.16
N THR A 163 -0.68 10.85 -10.00
CA THR A 163 -1.27 10.14 -11.16
C THR A 163 -2.02 8.90 -10.66
N PRO A 164 -3.31 8.76 -10.98
CA PRO A 164 -4.07 7.55 -10.66
C PRO A 164 -3.58 6.33 -11.45
N ALA A 165 -3.68 5.14 -10.87
CA ALA A 165 -3.58 3.90 -11.62
C ALA A 165 -4.91 3.64 -12.36
N ILE A 166 -4.83 3.08 -13.57
CA ILE A 166 -6.01 2.65 -14.34
C ILE A 166 -5.87 1.16 -14.59
N LEU A 167 -6.82 0.37 -14.10
CA LEU A 167 -6.88 -1.08 -14.25
C LEU A 167 -8.06 -1.43 -15.17
N GLU A 168 -7.78 -2.12 -16.26
CA GLU A 168 -8.78 -2.62 -17.20
C GLU A 168 -9.36 -3.94 -16.67
N VAL A 169 -10.69 -4.08 -16.68
CA VAL A 169 -11.39 -5.33 -16.36
C VAL A 169 -12.06 -5.83 -17.64
N PRO A 170 -11.51 -6.89 -18.29
CA PRO A 170 -11.96 -7.34 -19.60
C PRO A 170 -13.47 -7.60 -19.66
N GLY A 171 -14.13 -6.92 -20.60
CA GLY A 171 -15.57 -7.06 -20.83
C GLY A 171 -16.47 -6.39 -19.77
N LYS A 172 -15.91 -5.68 -18.78
CA LYS A 172 -16.68 -5.03 -17.70
C LYS A 172 -16.45 -3.52 -17.58
N GLY A 173 -15.22 -3.04 -17.73
CA GLY A 173 -14.91 -1.60 -17.62
C GLY A 173 -13.53 -1.33 -17.04
N ARG A 174 -13.35 -0.20 -16.35
CA ARG A 174 -12.07 0.20 -15.75
C ARG A 174 -12.24 0.63 -14.31
N VAL A 175 -11.19 0.41 -13.53
CA VAL A 175 -11.08 0.89 -12.15
C VAL A 175 -9.92 1.86 -12.06
N ILE A 176 -10.22 3.09 -11.67
CA ILE A 176 -9.26 4.19 -11.53
C ILE A 176 -8.97 4.34 -10.05
N VAL A 177 -7.73 4.11 -9.63
CA VAL A 177 -7.37 4.08 -8.21
C VAL A 177 -6.42 5.23 -7.88
N LEU A 178 -6.79 6.03 -6.89
CA LEU A 178 -5.91 6.99 -6.23
C LEU A 178 -5.51 6.45 -4.86
N SER A 179 -4.30 6.79 -4.44
CA SER A 179 -3.82 6.52 -3.09
C SER A 179 -3.31 7.83 -2.50
N LEU A 180 -3.81 8.16 -1.30
CA LEU A 180 -3.62 9.43 -0.62
C LEU A 180 -3.23 9.17 0.83
N ALA A 181 -2.39 10.03 1.41
CA ALA A 181 -2.10 10.00 2.84
C ALA A 181 -2.35 11.35 3.50
N THR A 182 -2.73 11.34 4.76
CA THR A 182 -2.93 12.57 5.56
C THR A 182 -1.82 12.76 6.59
N PRO A 183 -1.63 13.98 7.13
CA PRO A 183 -0.77 14.18 8.30
C PRO A 183 -1.14 13.28 9.48
N SER A 184 -2.42 12.94 9.64
CA SER A 184 -2.90 12.14 10.77
C SER A 184 -2.46 10.68 10.75
N SER A 185 -2.06 10.13 9.60
CA SER A 185 -1.47 8.77 9.54
C SER A 185 0.03 8.73 9.85
N GLY A 186 0.62 9.87 10.26
CA GLY A 186 2.04 9.96 10.57
C GLY A 186 2.93 10.18 9.35
N VAL A 187 2.37 10.59 8.21
CA VAL A 187 3.15 11.06 7.05
C VAL A 187 3.57 12.52 7.26
N PRO A 188 4.86 12.82 7.49
CA PRO A 188 5.32 14.19 7.72
C PRO A 188 5.29 15.02 6.42
N GLU A 189 5.32 16.35 6.55
CA GLU A 189 5.35 17.27 5.41
C GLU A 189 6.53 16.98 4.47
N GLY A 190 7.71 16.68 5.03
CA GLY A 190 8.92 16.39 4.25
C GLY A 190 8.86 15.12 3.40
N TRP A 191 7.80 14.31 3.52
CA TRP A 191 7.58 13.14 2.66
C TRP A 191 6.70 13.43 1.46
N ALA A 192 6.06 14.60 1.40
CA ALA A 192 5.26 14.99 0.26
C ALA A 192 6.12 15.07 -1.01
N ALA A 193 5.65 14.46 -2.11
CA ALA A 193 6.36 14.51 -3.38
C ALA A 193 6.49 15.95 -3.89
N GLY A 194 7.73 16.36 -4.19
CA GLY A 194 8.05 17.67 -4.77
C GLY A 194 8.08 17.65 -6.30
N PRO A 195 8.30 18.79 -6.98
CA PRO A 195 8.44 18.84 -8.44
C PRO A 195 9.50 17.86 -8.98
N ASP A 196 10.63 17.73 -8.26
CA ASP A 196 11.77 16.89 -8.63
C ASP A 196 12.27 16.04 -7.44
N THR A 197 11.42 15.84 -6.44
CA THR A 197 11.75 15.06 -5.23
C THR A 197 10.79 13.88 -5.10
N PRO A 198 11.28 12.64 -4.97
CA PRO A 198 10.43 11.48 -4.73
C PRO A 198 9.63 11.62 -3.45
N GLY A 199 8.41 11.11 -3.42
CA GLY A 199 7.61 11.12 -2.21
C GLY A 199 6.19 10.66 -2.40
N VAL A 200 5.36 11.01 -1.42
CA VAL A 200 3.98 10.58 -1.25
C VAL A 200 3.00 11.65 -1.72
N ASN A 201 1.85 11.22 -2.24
CA ASN A 201 0.68 12.07 -2.49
C ASN A 201 -0.03 12.41 -1.16
N ARG A 202 0.55 13.37 -0.44
CA ARG A 202 0.06 13.81 0.86
C ARG A 202 -0.94 14.95 0.72
N ILE A 203 -2.09 14.83 1.39
CA ILE A 203 -3.22 15.75 1.29
C ILE A 203 -3.67 16.28 2.66
N GLY A 204 -4.48 17.34 2.66
CA GLY A 204 -5.28 17.79 3.80
C GLY A 204 -6.77 17.47 3.63
N LEU A 205 -7.52 17.51 4.72
CA LEU A 205 -8.98 17.25 4.72
C LEU A 205 -9.77 18.56 4.58
N ASN A 206 -9.67 19.24 3.44
CA ASN A 206 -10.35 20.51 3.18
C ASN A 206 -10.86 20.62 1.73
N ALA A 207 -11.58 21.70 1.40
CA ALA A 207 -12.19 21.87 0.08
C ALA A 207 -11.18 21.96 -1.08
N GLU A 208 -10.03 22.59 -0.86
CA GLU A 208 -8.98 22.71 -1.87
C GLU A 208 -8.48 21.33 -2.33
N TRP A 209 -8.36 20.39 -1.39
CA TRP A 209 -7.95 19.03 -1.72
C TRP A 209 -9.03 18.23 -2.43
N VAL A 210 -10.32 18.47 -2.16
CA VAL A 210 -11.42 17.89 -2.97
C VAL A 210 -11.29 18.34 -4.42
N ASP A 211 -11.07 19.64 -4.66
CA ASP A 211 -10.87 20.18 -6.00
C ASP A 211 -9.62 19.63 -6.68
N THR A 212 -8.52 19.51 -5.93
CA THR A 212 -7.26 18.95 -6.43
C THR A 212 -7.40 17.49 -6.84
N ILE A 213 -8.08 16.67 -6.03
CA ILE A 213 -8.36 15.26 -6.34
C ILE A 213 -9.27 15.15 -7.56
N ARG A 214 -10.33 15.96 -7.63
CA ARG A 214 -11.20 16.01 -8.81
C ARG A 214 -10.43 16.35 -10.08
N ALA A 215 -9.47 17.28 -9.99
CA ALA A 215 -8.66 17.72 -11.12
C ALA A 215 -7.58 16.69 -11.54
N SER A 216 -7.15 15.79 -10.65
CA SER A 216 -6.19 14.74 -10.97
C SER A 216 -6.83 13.55 -11.68
N LEU A 217 -8.15 13.40 -11.61
CA LEU A 217 -8.88 12.35 -12.32
C LEU A 217 -8.74 12.49 -13.84
N PRO A 218 -8.59 11.38 -14.58
CA PRO A 218 -8.28 11.44 -15.99
C PRO A 218 -9.44 12.08 -16.78
N LYS A 219 -9.10 13.01 -17.68
CA LYS A 219 -10.09 13.63 -18.59
C LYS A 219 -10.68 12.61 -19.58
N SER A 220 -10.00 11.48 -19.79
CA SER A 220 -10.43 10.36 -20.62
C SER A 220 -11.34 9.36 -19.90
N ARG A 221 -11.98 9.76 -18.79
CA ARG A 221 -12.99 8.93 -18.12
C ARG A 221 -14.12 8.57 -19.09
N GLN A 222 -14.55 7.32 -19.01
CA GLN A 222 -15.61 6.73 -19.82
C GLN A 222 -16.81 6.42 -18.94
N ALA A 223 -17.98 6.27 -19.56
CA ALA A 223 -19.14 5.76 -18.85
C ALA A 223 -18.83 4.35 -18.33
N GLY A 224 -19.04 4.11 -17.03
CA GLY A 224 -18.76 2.83 -16.39
C GLY A 224 -17.35 2.69 -15.77
N ASP A 225 -16.51 3.73 -15.83
CA ASP A 225 -15.31 3.76 -14.99
C ASP A 225 -15.71 3.87 -13.51
N ILE A 226 -15.07 3.08 -12.65
CA ILE A 226 -15.22 3.15 -11.19
C ILE A 226 -14.00 3.86 -10.61
N VAL A 227 -14.20 4.93 -9.86
CA VAL A 227 -13.16 5.69 -9.18
C VAL A 227 -13.06 5.24 -7.72
N VAL A 228 -11.91 4.68 -7.35
CA VAL A 228 -11.59 4.23 -5.99
C VAL A 228 -10.50 5.14 -5.41
N VAL A 229 -10.65 5.57 -4.16
CA VAL A 229 -9.65 6.40 -3.47
C VAL A 229 -9.26 5.76 -2.15
N SER A 230 -8.09 5.10 -2.11
CA SER A 230 -7.50 4.59 -0.88
C SER A 230 -6.89 5.74 -0.07
N ILE A 231 -7.44 6.05 1.11
CA ILE A 231 -6.92 7.11 1.98
C ILE A 231 -6.34 6.53 3.27
N HIS A 232 -5.02 6.68 3.43
CA HIS A 232 -4.31 6.28 4.64
C HIS A 232 -4.31 7.45 5.64
N TRP A 233 -5.21 7.38 6.63
CA TRP A 233 -5.48 8.45 7.59
C TRP A 233 -5.71 7.94 9.02
N GLY A 234 -5.68 8.86 9.98
CA GLY A 234 -6.00 8.57 11.37
C GLY A 234 -4.87 7.89 12.13
N ASP A 235 -5.01 7.86 13.45
CA ASP A 235 -4.03 7.26 14.34
C ASP A 235 -4.16 5.73 14.37
N ASN A 236 -3.04 5.06 14.66
CA ASN A 236 -3.05 3.64 14.99
C ASN A 236 -4.00 3.37 16.17
N PHE A 237 -5.03 2.55 15.95
CA PHE A 237 -6.01 2.09 16.95
C PHE A 237 -6.92 3.20 17.56
N GLY A 238 -7.10 4.33 16.87
CA GLY A 238 -7.94 5.44 17.32
C GLY A 238 -9.11 5.76 16.38
N TYR A 239 -10.17 6.38 16.93
CA TYR A 239 -11.30 6.94 16.16
C TYR A 239 -11.28 8.48 16.12
N VAL A 240 -10.18 9.10 16.57
CA VAL A 240 -10.06 10.56 16.63
C VAL A 240 -10.06 11.12 15.21
N GLY A 241 -10.94 12.08 14.93
CA GLY A 241 -11.07 12.71 13.61
C GLY A 241 -11.98 11.98 12.63
N ALA A 242 -12.68 10.91 13.06
CA ALA A 242 -13.61 10.16 12.22
C ALA A 242 -14.69 11.04 11.56
N ASP A 243 -15.20 12.07 12.24
CA ASP A 243 -16.20 12.97 11.67
C ASP A 243 -15.65 13.81 10.51
N ALA A 244 -14.42 14.31 10.63
CA ALA A 244 -13.77 15.09 9.57
C ALA A 244 -13.40 14.19 8.38
N GLN A 245 -12.94 12.96 8.64
CA GLN A 245 -12.69 11.94 7.62
C GLN A 245 -13.97 11.56 6.89
N ALA A 246 -15.06 11.27 7.61
CA ALA A 246 -16.35 10.93 7.03
C ALA A 246 -16.95 12.10 6.24
N ALA A 247 -16.83 13.34 6.73
CA ALA A 247 -17.26 14.52 5.99
C ALA A 247 -16.45 14.69 4.71
N PHE A 248 -15.12 14.53 4.75
CA PHE A 248 -14.28 14.60 3.57
C PHE A 248 -14.59 13.49 2.56
N ALA A 249 -14.78 12.25 3.02
CA ALA A 249 -15.17 11.11 2.19
C ALA A 249 -16.49 11.37 1.44
N ARG A 250 -17.51 11.88 2.13
CA ARG A 250 -18.79 12.27 1.51
C ARG A 250 -18.58 13.33 0.43
N ARG A 251 -17.76 14.34 0.69
CA ARG A 251 -17.45 15.38 -0.31
C ARG A 251 -16.69 14.83 -1.52
N LEU A 252 -15.83 13.83 -1.34
CA LEU A 252 -15.19 13.17 -2.49
C LEU A 252 -16.22 12.46 -3.39
N ILE A 253 -17.20 11.80 -2.79
CA ILE A 253 -18.31 11.17 -3.53
C ILE A 253 -19.14 12.24 -4.23
N ASP A 254 -19.66 13.19 -3.46
CA ASP A 254 -20.65 14.16 -3.91
C ASP A 254 -20.07 15.21 -4.89
N GLU A 255 -18.81 15.61 -4.71
CA GLU A 255 -18.22 16.75 -5.43
C GLU A 255 -17.11 16.35 -6.43
N ALA A 256 -16.36 15.27 -6.17
CA ALA A 256 -15.23 14.84 -7.01
C ALA A 256 -15.55 13.67 -7.97
N GLY A 257 -16.71 13.01 -7.78
CA GLY A 257 -17.10 11.85 -8.58
C GLY A 257 -16.25 10.63 -8.25
N VAL A 258 -16.05 10.39 -6.95
CA VAL A 258 -15.46 9.17 -6.41
C VAL A 258 -16.59 8.19 -6.10
N ASP A 259 -16.44 6.92 -6.49
CA ASP A 259 -17.44 5.89 -6.26
C ASP A 259 -17.19 5.13 -4.95
N LEU A 260 -15.92 5.03 -4.54
CA LEU A 260 -15.49 4.26 -3.38
C LEU A 260 -14.28 4.92 -2.68
N ILE A 261 -14.32 4.99 -1.35
CA ILE A 261 -13.19 5.37 -0.49
C ILE A 261 -12.76 4.15 0.31
#